data_AF-A0A959TFF9-F1
#
_entry.id   AF-A0A959TFF9-F1
#
_cell.length_a   1.000
_cell.length_b   1.000
_cell.length_c   1.000
_cell.angle_alpha   90.00
_cell.angle_beta   90.00
_cell.angle_gamma   90.00
#
_symmetry.space_group_name_H-M   'P 1'
#
loop_
_entity.id
_entity.type
_entity.pdbx_description
1 polymer ?
#
loop_
_entity_poly.entity_id
_entity_poly.type
_entity_poly.pdbx_seq_one_letter_code
_entity_poly.pdbx_strand_id
1 'polypeptide(L)'
;MRIVVGYFIRGLLLVVPVTIIAVAVYRLFIWLDRIIPFDIPGLGLLLLLAIITFAGWIGSTVLFQPLAEIGEEILQRIPFLKTIYDALKDLVGALVGSKKSFTQPVLVRMTKHSDLEKLGFITEEALGVLGLPAGRVAVYLPHSFAWSGNLYIVPADHVT
;
A
#
# COMPACT_ATOMS: atom_id res chain seq x y z
N MET A 1 -22.69 -17.42 33.41
CA MET A 1 -21.78 -18.02 32.42
C MET A 1 -21.47 -17.11 31.22
N ARG A 2 -22.46 -16.46 30.58
CA ARG A 2 -22.25 -15.61 29.38
C ARG A 2 -21.29 -14.42 29.56
N ILE A 3 -21.27 -13.79 30.74
CA ILE A 3 -20.41 -12.62 31.02
C ILE A 3 -18.92 -13.01 31.09
N VAL A 4 -18.60 -14.10 31.80
CA VAL A 4 -17.22 -14.62 31.92
C VAL A 4 -16.68 -15.06 30.56
N VAL A 5 -17.51 -15.72 29.74
CA VAL A 5 -17.15 -16.11 28.37
C VAL A 5 -16.87 -14.86 27.51
N GLY A 6 -17.65 -13.79 27.66
CA GLY A 6 -17.42 -12.53 26.94
C GLY A 6 -16.07 -11.88 27.27
N TYR A 7 -15.69 -11.85 28.55
CA TYR A 7 -14.37 -11.35 28.96
C TYR A 7 -13.23 -12.24 28.46
N PHE A 8 -13.39 -13.56 28.51
CA PHE A 8 -12.41 -14.51 27.98
C PHE A 8 -12.17 -14.31 26.48
N ILE A 9 -13.23 -14.20 25.67
CA ILE A 9 -13.11 -14.01 24.22
C ILE A 9 -12.46 -12.67 23.87
N ARG A 10 -12.79 -11.58 24.60
CA ARG A 10 -12.14 -10.27 24.40
C ARG A 10 -10.65 -10.31 24.75
N GLY A 11 -10.31 -10.97 25.87
CA GLY A 11 -8.92 -11.17 26.28
C GLY A 11 -8.15 -12.00 25.25
N LEU A 12 -8.76 -13.09 24.76
CA LEU A 12 -8.19 -13.93 23.71
C LEU A 12 -7.94 -13.14 22.42
N LEU A 13 -8.93 -12.38 21.95
CA LEU A 13 -8.82 -11.57 20.73
C LEU A 13 -7.71 -10.52 20.81
N LEU A 14 -7.39 -10.03 22.01
CA LEU A 14 -6.32 -9.06 22.22
C LEU A 14 -4.95 -9.74 22.38
N VAL A 15 -4.87 -10.80 23.18
CA VAL A 15 -3.61 -11.44 23.56
C VAL A 15 -3.06 -12.34 22.46
N VAL A 16 -3.92 -13.06 21.75
CA VAL A 16 -3.50 -14.00 20.69
C VAL A 16 -2.68 -13.32 19.59
N PRO A 17 -3.15 -12.24 18.93
CA PRO A 17 -2.37 -11.62 17.84
C PRO A 17 -1.05 -11.06 18.35
N VAL A 18 -1.03 -10.43 19.53
CA VAL A 18 0.21 -9.91 20.14
C VAL A 18 1.20 -11.04 20.43
N THR A 19 0.71 -12.16 20.96
CA THR A 19 1.54 -13.34 21.25
C THR A 19 2.09 -13.96 19.97
N ILE A 20 1.27 -14.05 18.91
CA ILE A 20 1.71 -14.55 17.59
C ILE A 20 2.85 -13.67 17.05
N ILE A 21 2.68 -12.34 17.09
CA ILE A 21 3.70 -11.40 16.64
C ILE A 21 4.98 -11.56 17.47
N ALA A 22 4.87 -11.60 18.80
CA ALA A 22 6.02 -11.74 19.69
C ALA A 22 6.79 -13.05 19.45
N VAL A 23 6.08 -14.17 19.31
CA VAL A 23 6.69 -15.48 19.01
C VAL A 23 7.32 -15.49 17.62
N ALA A 24 6.67 -14.90 16.61
CA ALA A 24 7.21 -14.81 15.26
C ALA A 24 8.52 -14.00 15.25
N VAL A 25 8.55 -12.83 15.90
CA VAL A 25 9.74 -11.99 16.04
C VAL A 25 10.85 -12.74 16.79
N TYR A 26 10.54 -13.38 17.91
CA TYR A 26 11.52 -14.15 18.68
C TYR A 26 12.12 -15.31 17.88
N ARG A 27 11.28 -16.06 17.13
CA ARG A 27 11.76 -17.15 16.28
C ARG A 27 12.61 -16.65 15.12
N LEU A 28 12.23 -15.53 14.51
CA LEU A 28 13.00 -14.88 13.46
C LEU A 28 14.39 -14.48 13.97
N PHE A 29 14.46 -13.94 15.19
CA PHE A 29 15.69 -13.53 15.84
C PHE A 29 16.65 -14.70 16.05
N ILE A 30 16.18 -15.81 16.63
CA ILE A 30 16.99 -17.02 16.82
C ILE A 30 17.44 -17.60 15.47
N TRP A 31 16.55 -17.63 14.48
CA TRP A 31 16.89 -18.15 13.16
C TRP A 31 18.00 -17.34 12.49
N LEU A 32 17.95 -16.02 12.64
CA LEU A 32 18.92 -15.08 12.09
C LEU A 32 20.27 -15.12 12.84
N ASP A 33 20.24 -15.15 14.16
CA ASP A 33 21.45 -15.25 14.99
C ASP A 33 22.19 -16.59 14.75
N ARG A 34 21.50 -17.68 14.39
CA ARG A 34 22.13 -18.96 14.02
C ARG A 34 22.90 -18.93 12.70
N ILE A 35 22.53 -18.04 11.78
CA ILE A 35 23.20 -17.91 10.47
C ILE A 35 24.50 -17.11 10.60
N ILE A 36 24.64 -16.34 11.68
CA ILE A 36 25.73 -15.40 11.89
C ILE A 36 26.68 -15.96 12.96
N PRO A 37 27.99 -16.08 12.70
CA PRO A 37 28.94 -16.76 13.60
C PRO A 37 29.38 -15.90 14.80
N PHE A 38 28.51 -15.03 15.32
CA PHE A 38 28.82 -14.13 16.44
C PHE A 38 27.83 -14.35 17.60
N ASP A 39 28.35 -14.62 18.80
CA ASP A 39 27.56 -14.89 20.02
C ASP A 39 26.93 -13.65 20.67
N ILE A 40 26.69 -12.58 19.90
CA ILE A 40 26.10 -11.33 20.40
C ILE A 40 24.59 -11.37 20.14
N PRO A 41 23.74 -11.48 21.19
CA PRO A 41 22.29 -11.52 21.00
C PRO A 41 21.79 -10.23 20.34
N GLY A 42 21.12 -10.37 19.19
CA GLY A 42 20.55 -9.24 18.43
C GLY A 42 21.44 -8.54 17.44
N LEU A 43 22.68 -9.00 17.30
CA LEU A 43 23.53 -8.60 16.19
C LEU A 43 22.89 -8.99 14.84
N GLY A 44 22.20 -10.13 14.78
CA GLY A 44 21.52 -10.54 13.55
C GLY A 44 20.45 -9.55 13.10
N LEU A 45 19.64 -9.06 14.02
CA LEU A 45 18.60 -8.07 13.71
C LEU A 45 19.21 -6.74 13.23
N LEU A 46 20.25 -6.25 13.90
CA LEU A 46 20.96 -5.04 13.47
C LEU A 46 21.58 -5.21 12.09
N LEU A 47 22.19 -6.36 11.82
CA LEU A 47 22.76 -6.67 10.51
C LEU A 47 21.67 -6.74 9.43
N LEU A 48 20.53 -7.39 9.72
CA LEU A 48 19.39 -7.45 8.79
C LEU A 48 18.85 -6.05 8.49
N LEU A 49 18.66 -5.22 9.52
CA LEU A 49 18.24 -3.83 9.33
C LEU A 49 19.25 -3.05 8.49
N ALA A 50 20.55 -3.22 8.75
CA ALA A 50 21.60 -2.60 7.96
C ALA A 50 21.57 -3.07 6.49
N ILE A 51 21.43 -4.38 6.24
CA ILE A 51 21.35 -4.96 4.89
C ILE A 51 20.10 -4.46 4.16
N ILE A 52 18.92 -4.48 4.78
CA ILE A 52 17.68 -4.01 4.17
C ILE A 52 17.78 -2.51 3.85
N THR A 53 18.31 -1.71 4.78
CA THR A 53 18.51 -0.28 4.58
C THR A 53 19.50 -0.02 3.45
N PHE A 54 20.61 -0.76 3.41
CA PHE A 54 21.62 -0.65 2.36
C PHE A 54 21.09 -1.08 1.00
N ALA A 55 20.31 -2.17 0.94
CA ALA A 55 19.62 -2.59 -0.28
C ALA A 55 18.62 -1.54 -0.77
N GLY A 56 17.87 -0.91 0.13
CA GLY A 56 16.98 0.22 -0.18
C GLY A 56 17.73 1.44 -0.70
N TRP A 57 18.87 1.77 -0.09
CA TRP A 57 19.74 2.86 -0.53
C TRP A 57 20.32 2.60 -1.93
N ILE A 58 20.81 1.39 -2.21
CA ILE A 58 21.22 0.98 -3.56
C ILE A 58 20.04 1.11 -4.52
N GLY A 59 18.86 0.62 -4.14
CA GLY A 59 17.63 0.70 -4.94
C GLY A 59 17.21 2.13 -5.32
N SER A 60 17.58 3.13 -4.51
CA SER A 60 17.34 4.54 -4.79
C SER A 60 18.37 5.18 -5.74
N THR A 61 19.44 4.46 -6.08
CA THR A 61 20.53 4.94 -6.94
C THR A 61 20.32 4.50 -8.38
N VAL A 62 20.71 5.34 -9.35
CA VAL A 62 20.60 5.05 -10.80
C VAL A 62 21.33 3.74 -11.20
N LEU A 63 22.35 3.34 -10.44
CA LEU A 63 23.09 2.08 -10.64
C LEU A 63 22.25 0.81 -10.45
N PHE A 64 21.07 0.90 -9.82
CA PHE A 64 20.24 -0.28 -9.56
C PHE A 64 19.44 -0.74 -10.78
N GLN A 65 19.17 0.14 -11.76
CA GLN A 65 18.40 -0.18 -12.96
C GLN A 65 18.92 -1.43 -13.70
N PRO A 66 20.21 -1.54 -14.05
CA PRO A 66 20.72 -2.72 -14.75
C PRO A 66 20.69 -4.01 -13.90
N LEU A 67 20.82 -3.92 -12.56
CA LEU A 67 20.67 -5.08 -11.69
C LEU A 67 19.22 -5.57 -11.62
N ALA A 68 18.26 -4.64 -11.59
CA ALA A 68 16.85 -4.96 -11.60
C ALA A 68 16.44 -5.67 -12.91
N GLU A 69 16.92 -5.20 -14.06
CA GLU A 69 16.66 -5.80 -15.37
C GLU A 69 17.14 -7.26 -15.45
N ILE A 70 18.33 -7.56 -14.94
CA ILE A 70 18.85 -8.94 -14.89
C ILE A 70 17.96 -9.83 -14.02
N GLY A 71 17.53 -9.33 -12.85
CA GLY A 71 16.62 -10.06 -11.96
C GLY A 71 15.28 -10.35 -12.64
N GLU A 72 14.75 -9.37 -13.37
CA GLU A 72 13.48 -9.48 -14.10
C GLU A 72 13.58 -10.48 -15.26
N GLU A 73 14.71 -10.55 -15.96
CA GLU A 73 14.98 -11.56 -17.00
C GLU A 73 15.04 -12.98 -16.42
N ILE A 74 15.62 -13.17 -15.24
CA ILE A 74 15.63 -14.46 -14.54
C ILE A 74 14.21 -14.88 -14.16
N LEU A 75 13.42 -13.95 -13.61
CA LEU A 75 12.02 -14.18 -13.24
C LEU A 75 11.17 -14.55 -14.47
N GLN A 76 11.43 -13.95 -15.64
CA GLN A 76 10.73 -14.30 -16.88
C GLN A 76 10.93 -15.76 -17.30
N ARG A 77 12.06 -16.39 -16.93
CA ARG A 77 12.32 -17.81 -17.22
C ARG A 77 11.53 -18.76 -16.33
N ILE A 78 10.95 -18.27 -15.22
CA ILE A 78 10.17 -19.07 -14.26
C ILE A 78 8.80 -18.41 -14.03
N PRO A 79 7.83 -18.61 -14.93
CA PRO A 79 6.57 -17.84 -14.97
C PRO A 79 5.76 -17.93 -13.68
N PHE A 80 5.80 -19.06 -12.97
CA PHE A 80 5.11 -19.21 -11.69
C PHE A 80 5.68 -18.29 -10.60
N LEU A 81 7.01 -18.21 -10.49
CA LEU A 81 7.67 -17.34 -9.51
C LEU A 81 7.47 -15.87 -9.83
N LYS A 82 7.47 -15.51 -11.13
CA LYS A 82 7.17 -14.14 -11.57
C LYS A 82 5.78 -13.69 -11.10
N THR A 83 4.75 -14.52 -11.30
CA THR A 83 3.39 -14.19 -10.86
C THR A 83 3.30 -13.95 -9.35
N ILE A 84 3.97 -14.76 -8.54
CA ILE A 84 3.98 -14.59 -7.07
C ILE A 84 4.74 -13.32 -6.68
N TYR A 85 5.91 -13.09 -7.30
CA TYR A 85 6.73 -11.92 -7.03
C TYR A 85 5.99 -10.63 -7.38
N ASP A 86 5.37 -10.55 -8.56
CA ASP A 86 4.61 -9.39 -9.01
C ASP A 86 3.40 -9.12 -8.09
N ALA A 87 2.64 -10.16 -7.73
CA ALA A 87 1.50 -10.01 -6.82
C ALA A 87 1.93 -9.51 -5.43
N LEU A 88 3.07 -9.98 -4.91
CA LEU A 88 3.61 -9.54 -3.63
C LEU A 88 4.16 -8.10 -3.72
N LYS A 89 4.87 -7.78 -4.81
CA LYS A 89 5.39 -6.43 -5.09
C LYS A 89 4.26 -5.42 -5.19
N ASP A 90 3.16 -5.76 -5.86
CA ASP A 90 1.97 -4.92 -5.97
C ASP A 90 1.27 -4.73 -4.63
N LEU A 91 1.13 -5.81 -3.83
CA LEU A 91 0.55 -5.74 -2.50
C LEU A 91 1.39 -4.84 -1.57
N VAL A 92 2.71 -5.04 -1.54
CA VAL A 92 3.62 -4.21 -0.74
C VAL A 92 3.65 -2.78 -1.28
N GLY A 93 3.66 -2.59 -2.60
CA GLY A 93 3.60 -1.29 -3.26
C GLY A 93 2.32 -0.53 -2.95
N ALA A 94 1.19 -1.21 -2.80
CA ALA A 94 -0.08 -0.60 -2.40
C ALA A 94 -0.11 -0.19 -0.91
N LEU A 95 0.71 -0.82 -0.06
CA LEU A 95 0.84 -0.52 1.36
C LEU A 95 1.89 0.56 1.65
N VAL A 96 3.05 0.49 0.97
CA VAL A 96 4.24 1.33 1.20
C VAL A 96 4.29 2.50 0.24
N GLY A 97 3.85 2.29 -1.01
CA GLY A 97 3.60 3.40 -1.91
C GLY A 97 2.57 4.25 -1.22
N SER A 98 2.99 5.43 -0.75
CA SER A 98 2.07 6.51 -0.54
C SER A 98 1.25 6.52 -1.82
N LYS A 99 -0.02 6.10 -1.75
CA LYS A 99 -1.01 6.61 -2.67
C LYS A 99 -0.62 8.07 -2.77
N LYS A 100 -0.22 8.54 -3.96
CA LYS A 100 -0.44 9.95 -4.25
C LYS A 100 -1.91 10.07 -3.90
N SER A 101 -2.18 10.53 -2.68
CA SER A 101 -3.50 10.90 -2.25
C SER A 101 -3.94 11.73 -3.41
N PHE A 102 -4.89 11.25 -4.21
CA PHE A 102 -6.13 11.97 -4.41
C PHE A 102 -6.10 13.33 -3.67
N THR A 103 -5.27 14.27 -4.15
CA THR A 103 -4.62 15.26 -3.25
C THR A 103 -5.56 16.41 -2.94
N GLN A 104 -6.62 16.48 -3.72
CA GLN A 104 -7.62 17.52 -3.67
C GLN A 104 -8.97 16.86 -3.42
N PRO A 105 -9.32 16.63 -2.14
CA PRO A 105 -10.68 16.27 -1.78
C PRO A 105 -11.61 17.40 -2.20
N VAL A 106 -12.72 17.05 -2.83
CA VAL A 106 -13.69 18.01 -3.34
C VAL A 106 -15.11 17.55 -3.05
N LEU A 107 -16.00 18.51 -2.89
CA LEU A 107 -17.45 18.29 -2.92
C LEU A 107 -17.93 18.45 -4.35
N VAL A 108 -18.58 17.40 -4.86
CA VAL A 108 -19.14 17.40 -6.21
C VAL A 108 -20.65 17.47 -6.13
N ARG A 109 -21.21 18.55 -6.68
CA ARG A 109 -22.66 18.69 -6.87
C ARG A 109 -23.13 17.80 -8.03
N MET A 110 -24.07 16.91 -7.72
CA MET A 110 -24.56 15.93 -8.70
C MET A 110 -25.41 16.57 -9.80
N THR A 111 -26.11 17.66 -9.48
CA THR A 111 -26.86 18.47 -10.45
C THR A 111 -26.79 19.95 -10.06
N LYS A 112 -27.03 20.86 -11.02
CA LYS A 112 -26.90 22.32 -10.83
C LYS A 112 -27.87 22.91 -9.79
N HIS A 113 -29.00 22.25 -9.56
CA HIS A 113 -30.10 22.72 -8.71
C HIS A 113 -30.39 21.80 -7.53
N SER A 114 -29.41 20.98 -7.13
CA SER A 114 -29.56 20.04 -6.02
C SER A 114 -28.54 20.35 -4.94
N ASP A 115 -28.99 20.26 -3.69
CA ASP A 115 -28.14 20.30 -2.49
C ASP A 115 -27.43 18.96 -2.24
N LEU A 116 -27.55 17.99 -3.18
CA LEU A 116 -26.88 16.69 -3.09
C LEU A 116 -25.43 16.79 -3.57
N GLU A 117 -24.52 16.65 -2.61
CA GLU A 117 -23.07 16.66 -2.81
C GLU A 117 -22.46 15.29 -2.48
N LYS A 118 -21.42 14.90 -3.23
CA LYS A 118 -20.61 13.72 -2.92
C LYS A 118 -19.15 14.11 -2.75
N LEU A 119 -18.50 13.47 -1.78
CA LEU A 119 -17.06 13.58 -1.62
C LEU A 119 -16.34 12.82 -2.73
N GLY A 120 -15.38 13.50 -3.35
CA GLY A 120 -14.58 12.99 -4.44
C GLY A 120 -13.15 13.51 -4.39
N PHE A 121 -12.39 13.13 -5.40
CA PHE A 121 -11.00 13.56 -5.55
C PHE A 121 -10.70 13.90 -6.99
N ILE A 122 -10.15 15.10 -7.24
CA ILE A 122 -9.75 15.48 -8.59
C ILE A 122 -8.61 14.55 -9.03
N THR A 123 -8.79 13.95 -10.21
CA THR A 123 -7.77 13.13 -10.86
C THR A 123 -7.11 13.85 -12.03
N GLU A 124 -7.83 14.77 -12.67
CA GLU A 124 -7.34 15.59 -13.79
C GLU A 124 -8.14 16.89 -13.90
N GLU A 125 -7.45 18.02 -14.06
CA GLU A 125 -8.06 19.36 -14.16
C GLU A 125 -8.36 19.75 -15.61
N ALA A 126 -7.59 19.21 -16.57
CA ALA A 126 -7.69 19.58 -17.97
C ALA A 126 -7.86 18.35 -18.86
N LEU A 127 -9.09 18.13 -19.33
CA LEU A 127 -9.43 16.97 -20.17
C LEU A 127 -9.25 17.23 -21.68
N GLY A 128 -8.35 18.16 -22.06
CA GLY A 128 -8.12 18.52 -23.47
C GLY A 128 -7.61 17.35 -24.32
N VAL A 129 -6.85 16.42 -23.72
CA VAL A 129 -6.37 15.20 -24.37
C VAL A 129 -7.53 14.30 -24.82
N LEU A 130 -8.69 14.37 -24.16
CA LEU A 130 -9.89 13.62 -24.50
C LEU A 130 -10.81 14.37 -25.48
N GLY A 131 -10.40 15.53 -25.99
CA GLY A 131 -11.20 16.35 -26.89
C GLY A 131 -12.42 17.01 -26.23
N LEU A 132 -12.42 17.10 -24.89
CA LEU A 132 -13.53 17.70 -24.14
C LEU A 132 -13.41 19.22 -24.07
N PRO A 133 -14.54 19.95 -24.01
CA PRO A 133 -14.52 21.39 -23.83
C PRO A 133 -13.79 21.82 -22.54
N ALA A 134 -13.18 23.00 -22.57
CA ALA A 134 -12.58 23.61 -21.39
C ALA A 134 -13.61 23.77 -20.25
N GLY A 135 -13.14 23.71 -19.00
CA GLY A 135 -13.99 23.83 -17.81
C GLY A 135 -14.64 22.52 -17.35
N ARG A 136 -14.13 21.36 -17.79
CA ARG A 136 -14.50 20.05 -17.25
C ARG A 136 -13.32 19.38 -16.57
N VAL A 137 -13.59 18.78 -15.41
CA VAL A 137 -12.62 18.09 -14.57
C VAL A 137 -13.03 16.64 -14.36
N ALA A 138 -12.06 15.75 -14.18
CA ALA A 138 -12.32 14.36 -13.82
C ALA A 138 -12.20 14.20 -12.30
N VAL A 139 -13.24 13.64 -11.69
CA VAL A 139 -13.34 13.43 -10.25
C VAL A 139 -13.65 11.98 -9.95
N TYR A 140 -12.82 11.36 -9.12
CA TYR A 140 -13.02 10.00 -8.63
C TYR A 140 -13.90 10.02 -7.38
N LEU A 141 -15.03 9.31 -7.42
CA LEU A 141 -15.96 9.14 -6.31
C LEU A 141 -15.82 7.72 -5.72
N PRO A 142 -15.20 7.53 -4.55
CA PRO A 142 -15.03 6.22 -3.93
C PRO A 142 -16.36 5.66 -3.37
N HIS A 143 -16.51 4.34 -3.36
CA HIS A 143 -17.57 3.67 -2.60
C HIS A 143 -17.22 3.58 -1.10
N SER A 144 -18.22 3.38 -0.24
CA SER A 144 -18.10 3.42 1.23
C SER A 144 -17.16 2.38 1.88
N PHE A 145 -16.48 1.54 1.09
CA PHE A 145 -15.43 0.62 1.51
C PHE A 145 -14.26 0.55 0.50
N ALA A 146 -13.93 1.71 -0.10
CA ALA A 146 -12.65 2.14 -0.72
C ALA A 146 -11.79 1.18 -1.58
N TRP A 147 -12.34 0.06 -2.05
CA TRP A 147 -11.69 -0.81 -3.04
C TRP A 147 -12.23 -0.60 -4.47
N SER A 148 -13.30 0.17 -4.62
CA SER A 148 -13.89 0.55 -5.90
C SER A 148 -14.54 1.93 -5.83
N GLY A 149 -14.78 2.52 -6.99
CA GLY A 149 -15.40 3.84 -7.14
C GLY A 149 -15.65 4.13 -8.62
N ASN A 150 -16.25 5.27 -8.90
CA ASN A 150 -16.57 5.71 -10.25
C ASN A 150 -15.81 6.99 -10.59
N LEU A 151 -15.32 7.09 -11.82
CA LEU A 151 -14.75 8.31 -12.36
C LEU A 151 -15.84 9.09 -13.10
N TYR A 152 -16.10 10.31 -12.68
CA TYR A 152 -17.07 11.20 -13.32
C TYR A 152 -16.38 12.41 -13.92
N ILE A 153 -16.88 12.84 -15.07
CA ILE A 153 -16.50 14.12 -15.67
C ILE A 153 -17.57 15.12 -15.27
N VAL A 154 -17.17 16.18 -14.58
CA VAL A 154 -18.09 17.20 -14.07
C VAL A 154 -17.64 18.59 -14.51
N PRO A 155 -18.58 19.54 -14.65
CA PRO A 155 -18.25 20.95 -14.79
C PRO A 155 -17.42 21.45 -13.60
N ALA A 156 -16.42 22.29 -13.85
CA ALA A 156 -15.55 22.81 -12.81
C ALA A 156 -16.30 23.66 -11.77
N ASP A 157 -17.42 24.29 -12.14
CA ASP A 157 -18.31 25.06 -11.27
C ASP A 157 -19.16 24.19 -10.32
N HIS A 158 -19.18 22.87 -10.53
CA HIS A 158 -19.86 21.92 -9.63
C HIS A 158 -18.94 21.33 -8.55
N VAL A 159 -17.68 21.77 -8.52
CA VAL A 159 -16.62 21.26 -7.64
C VAL A 159 -16.24 22.37 -6.66
N THR A 160 -16.18 22.06 -5.36
CA THR A 160 -15.77 23.00 -4.29
C THR A 160 -14.80 22.32 -3.33
#